data_AF-A0A2R6L585-F1
#
_entry.id   AF-A0A2R6L585-F1
#
_cell.length_a   1.000
_cell.length_b   1.000
_cell.length_c   1.000
_cell.angle_alpha   90.00
_cell.angle_beta   90.00
_cell.angle_gamma   90.00
#
_symmetry.space_group_name_H-M   'P 1'
#
loop_
_entity.id
_entity.type
_entity.pdbx_description
1 polymer ?
#
loop_
_entity_poly.entity_id
_entity_poly.type
_entity_poly.pdbx_seq_one_letter_code
_entity_poly.pdbx_strand_id
1 'polypeptide(L)' 'MSQVTRRIVQELHDEPHLEGRRITVQFVKEQIEERGLDPRTVADRHDLDVADVYRALTYYHD' A
#
# COMPACT_ATOMS: atom_id res chain seq x y z
N MET A 1 -14.45 -33.14 1.87
CA MET A 1 -13.28 -32.42 2.43
C MET A 1 -13.56 -30.93 2.36
N SER A 2 -14.13 -30.34 3.41
CA SER A 2 -14.44 -28.90 3.42
C SER A 2 -13.39 -28.17 4.25
N GLN A 3 -12.42 -27.52 3.60
CA GLN A 3 -11.61 -26.53 4.29
C GLN A 3 -12.44 -25.28 4.46
N VAL A 4 -13.02 -25.13 5.64
CA VAL A 4 -13.67 -23.89 6.06
C VAL A 4 -12.54 -22.96 6.49
N THR A 5 -12.09 -22.08 5.58
CA THR A 5 -11.18 -20.95 5.85
C THR A 5 -11.88 -19.89 6.73
N ARG A 6 -12.48 -20.29 7.86
CA ARG A 6 -13.06 -19.33 8.80
C ARG A 6 -11.97 -18.91 9.77
N ARG A 7 -11.53 -17.65 9.59
CA ARG A 7 -10.66 -16.82 10.45
C ARG A 7 -9.18 -16.78 10.04
N ILE A 8 -8.90 -16.31 8.83
CA ILE A 8 -7.67 -15.52 8.63
C ILE A 8 -7.96 -14.13 9.21
N VAL A 9 -7.23 -13.74 10.25
CA VAL A 9 -7.14 -12.37 10.76
C VAL A 9 -5.66 -12.11 11.01
N GLN A 10 -5.15 -11.01 10.44
CA GLN A 10 -3.83 -10.46 10.70
C GLN A 10 -4.12 -9.17 11.44
N GLU A 11 -3.95 -9.15 12.76
CA GLU A 11 -4.06 -7.91 13.53
C GLU A 11 -3.13 -6.90 12.85
N LEU A 12 -3.73 -5.80 12.37
CA LEU A 12 -3.11 -4.86 11.44
C LEU A 12 -1.71 -4.52 11.96
N HIS A 13 -0.70 -4.80 11.14
CA HIS A 13 0.67 -4.45 11.46
C HIS A 13 0.73 -2.94 11.74
N ASP A 14 1.45 -2.52 12.81
CA ASP A 14 1.75 -1.11 13.16
C ASP A 14 2.69 -0.44 12.13
N GLU A 15 2.52 -0.79 10.86
CA GLU A 15 3.23 -0.22 9.72
C GLU A 15 2.59 1.12 9.35
N PRO A 16 3.33 2.09 8.80
CA PRO A 16 2.73 3.32 8.29
C PRO A 16 1.77 3.02 7.13
N HIS A 17 0.52 3.47 7.23
CA HIS A 17 -0.49 3.34 6.18
C HIS A 17 -1.01 4.70 5.71
N LEU A 18 -1.55 4.73 4.50
CA LEU A 18 -2.34 5.85 4.03
C LEU A 18 -3.63 5.96 4.85
N GLU A 19 -3.95 7.17 5.31
CA GLU A 19 -5.13 7.42 6.15
C GLU A 19 -6.42 6.90 5.49
N GLY A 20 -7.25 6.21 6.28
CA GLY A 20 -8.51 5.62 5.79
C GLY A 20 -8.34 4.42 4.86
N ARG A 21 -7.10 3.97 4.62
CA ARG A 21 -6.79 2.89 3.67
C ARG A 21 -5.95 1.81 4.33
N ARG A 22 -6.03 0.58 3.79
CA ARG A 22 -5.18 -0.55 4.19
C ARG A 22 -3.92 -0.68 3.33
N ILE A 23 -3.48 0.43 2.75
CA ILE A 23 -2.32 0.48 1.84
C ILE A 23 -1.16 1.04 2.63
N THR A 24 -0.11 0.24 2.81
CA THR A 24 1.09 0.64 3.53
C THR A 24 1.96 1.54 2.68
N VAL A 25 2.75 2.38 3.34
CA VAL A 25 3.77 3.22 2.68
C VAL A 25 4.83 2.34 2.03
N GLN A 26 5.17 1.20 2.65
CA GLN A 26 6.05 0.18 2.07
C GLN A 26 5.49 -0.37 0.75
N PHE A 27 4.20 -0.72 0.69
CA PHE A 27 3.58 -1.22 -0.53
C PHE A 27 3.73 -0.24 -1.70
N VAL A 28 3.53 1.05 -1.46
CA VAL A 28 3.71 2.10 -2.48
C VAL A 28 5.15 2.14 -2.97
N LYS A 29 6.12 2.13 -2.05
CA LYS A 29 7.55 2.11 -2.38
C LYS A 29 7.93 0.88 -3.21
N GLU A 30 7.48 -0.31 -2.83
CA GLU A 30 7.73 -1.55 -3.59
C GLU A 30 7.15 -1.48 -5.01
N GLN A 31 5.94 -0.93 -5.19
CA GLN A 31 5.36 -0.80 -6.53
C GLN A 31 6.17 0.12 -7.44
N ILE A 32 6.70 1.22 -6.90
CA ILE A 32 7.33 2.26 -7.73
C ILE A 32 8.83 1.97 -7.91
N GLU A 33 9.55 1.70 -6.83
CA GLU A 33 11.01 1.59 -6.87
C GLU A 33 11.48 0.18 -7.23
N GLU A 34 10.80 -0.85 -6.74
CA GLU A 34 11.22 -2.23 -6.97
C GLU A 34 10.59 -2.80 -8.25
N ARG A 35 9.32 -2.46 -8.51
CA ARG A 35 8.60 -2.92 -9.71
C ARG A 35 8.59 -1.91 -10.85
N GLY A 36 9.11 -0.71 -10.63
CA GLY A 36 9.25 0.31 -11.69
C GLY A 36 7.92 0.87 -12.21
N LEU A 37 6.84 0.80 -11.43
CA LEU A 37 5.56 1.36 -11.84
C LEU A 37 5.58 2.90 -11.72
N ASP A 38 4.94 3.57 -12.68
CA ASP A 38 4.73 5.00 -12.59
C ASP A 38 3.79 5.34 -11.40
N PRO A 39 4.06 6.40 -10.62
CA PRO A 39 3.23 6.81 -9.49
C PRO A 39 1.74 6.99 -9.84
N ARG A 40 1.41 7.50 -11.03
CA ARG A 40 0.01 7.63 -11.48
C ARG A 40 -0.62 6.28 -11.74
N THR A 41 0.14 5.32 -12.27
CA THR A 41 -0.34 3.95 -12.46
C THR A 41 -0.69 3.28 -11.13
N VAL A 42 0.09 3.53 -10.07
CA VAL A 42 -0.22 3.03 -8.72
C VAL A 42 -1.46 3.73 -8.16
N ALA A 43 -1.57 5.05 -8.35
CA ALA A 43 -2.73 5.83 -7.94
C ALA A 43 -4.02 5.30 -8.57
N ASP A 44 -4.05 5.13 -9.89
CA ASP A 44 -5.23 4.67 -10.63
C ASP A 44 -5.65 3.25 -10.23
N ARG A 45 -4.70 2.34 -10.01
CA ARG A 45 -4.98 0.93 -9.66
C ARG A 45 -5.55 0.76 -8.25
N HIS A 46 -5.23 1.69 -7.37
CA HIS A 46 -5.56 1.60 -5.94
C HIS A 46 -6.49 2.73 -5.47
N ASP A 47 -7.08 3.47 -6.41
CA ASP A 47 -8.00 4.58 -6.18
C ASP A 47 -7.41 5.65 -5.23
N LEU A 48 -6.10 5.90 -5.34
CA LEU A 48 -5.39 6.87 -4.50
C LEU A 48 -5.33 8.23 -5.18
N ASP A 49 -5.23 9.30 -4.39
CA ASP A 49 -4.73 10.57 -4.93
C ASP A 49 -3.23 10.42 -5.24
N VAL A 50 -2.78 10.93 -6.38
CA VAL A 50 -1.36 10.91 -6.75
C VAL A 50 -0.51 11.69 -5.73
N ALA A 51 -1.07 12.71 -5.06
CA ALA A 51 -0.42 13.43 -3.98
C ALA A 51 -0.16 12.53 -2.76
N ASP A 52 -1.09 11.62 -2.44
CA ASP A 52 -0.91 10.64 -1.36
C ASP A 52 0.20 9.64 -1.70
N VAL A 53 0.31 9.26 -2.97
CA VAL A 53 1.40 8.38 -3.47
C VAL A 53 2.76 9.06 -3.29
N TYR A 54 2.90 10.31 -3.69
CA TYR A 54 4.16 11.04 -3.50
C TYR A 54 4.47 11.26 -2.01
N ARG A 55 3.47 11.59 -1.19
CA ARG A 55 3.65 11.74 0.26
C ARG A 55 4.13 10.43 0.92
N ALA A 56 3.62 9.29 0.47
CA ALA A 56 4.11 7.99 0.93
C ALA A 56 5.59 7.77 0.57
N LEU A 57 6.01 8.11 -0.66
CA LEU A 57 7.42 7.98 -1.04
C LEU A 57 8.35 8.84 -0.17
N THR A 58 7.93 10.05 0.19
CA THR A 58 8.74 10.94 1.06
C THR A 58 9.06 10.30 2.41
N TYR A 59 8.21 9.42 2.95
CA TYR A 59 8.46 8.75 4.24
C TYR A 59 9.82 8.02 4.32
N TYR A 60 10.33 7.51 3.20
CA TYR A 60 11.62 6.80 3.14
C TYR A 60 12.78 7.68 2.64
N HIS A 61 12.50 8.92 2.24
CA HIS A 61 13.46 9.84 1.62
C HIS A 61 13.68 11.14 2.41
N ASP A 62 12.95 11.34 3.51
CA ASP A 62 13.16 12.41 4.51
C ASP A 62 14.22 12.00 5.55
#